data_AF-A0A941ELW6-F1
#
_entry.id   AF-A0A941ELW6-F1
#
_cell.length_a   1.000
_cell.length_b   1.000
_cell.length_c   1.000
_cell.angle_alpha   90.00
_cell.angle_beta   90.00
_cell.angle_gamma   90.00
#
_symmetry.space_group_name_H-M   'P 1'
#
loop_
_entity.id
_entity.type
_entity.pdbx_description
1 polymer ?
#
loop_
_entity_poly.entity_id
_entity_poly.type
_entity_poly.pdbx_seq_one_letter_code
_entity_poly.pdbx_strand_id
1 'polypeptide(L)'
;MSRATMSNPARRPATHARTRYAAGGSESAAAGQAGQRASGGPGHSDISGPEGNERLTAVTGAALLVLFAAEGLTILSLSRLLYWHYLIGFALVGPICVKLTSTLYRFSRYYTGSPAYRRKGPPQPLLRVLGPFVVLTTLAVMGTGILLGVDGTAPTYFGLSLLMLHKLSFLAWAAAMTVHVLAYLWRVPRLIGSDLARAATAGRGLRWSVTVLGLGGGVALGLACAHLYANWHRR
;
A
#
# COMPACT_ATOMS: atom_id res chain seq x y z
N MET A 1 8.85 37.18 92.65
CA MET A 1 7.51 36.92 93.22
C MET A 1 6.47 37.57 92.32
N SER A 2 5.50 36.78 91.83
CA SER A 2 4.18 37.13 91.26
C SER A 2 4.06 38.16 90.14
N ARG A 3 3.15 38.10 89.17
CA ARG A 3 2.28 37.08 88.54
C ARG A 3 1.48 37.87 87.47
N ALA A 4 1.33 37.33 86.26
CA ALA A 4 0.27 37.58 85.27
C ALA A 4 0.04 39.04 84.77
N THR A 5 -0.19 39.29 83.48
CA THR A 5 -1.48 38.98 82.84
C THR A 5 -1.35 38.91 81.32
N MET A 6 -2.15 37.98 80.78
CA MET A 6 -2.29 37.52 79.40
C MET A 6 -2.68 38.62 78.40
N SER A 7 -2.19 38.51 77.16
CA SER A 7 -3.07 38.43 75.99
C SER A 7 -2.31 37.77 74.81
N ASN A 8 -2.99 36.84 74.17
CA ASN A 8 -2.59 35.97 73.06
C ASN A 8 -3.83 35.86 72.16
N PRO A 9 -3.76 35.34 70.93
CA PRO A 9 -3.02 35.74 69.72
C PRO A 9 -3.98 36.12 68.57
N ALA A 10 -3.37 36.31 67.39
CA ALA A 10 -3.74 35.63 66.13
C ALA A 10 -4.17 36.55 64.99
N ARG A 11 -3.23 36.69 64.07
CA ARG A 11 -3.37 37.16 62.70
C ARG A 11 -4.44 36.35 61.96
N ARG A 12 -5.28 37.08 61.23
CA ARG A 12 -6.25 36.58 60.25
C ARG A 12 -5.54 35.79 59.12
N PRO A 13 -6.01 34.58 58.75
CA PRO A 13 -5.75 34.02 57.44
C PRO A 13 -6.87 34.39 56.45
N ALA A 14 -6.48 34.75 55.24
CA ALA A 14 -7.37 35.04 54.12
C ALA A 14 -8.16 33.80 53.70
N THR A 15 -9.48 33.92 53.65
CA THR A 15 -10.38 32.86 53.19
C THR A 15 -10.59 32.98 51.68
N HIS A 16 -10.20 31.94 50.95
CA HIS A 16 -10.59 31.72 49.57
C HIS A 16 -12.12 31.56 49.47
N ALA A 17 -12.77 32.42 48.69
CA ALA A 17 -14.13 32.20 48.20
C ALA A 17 -14.11 32.07 46.68
N ARG A 18 -14.04 30.83 46.21
CA ARG A 18 -14.42 30.41 44.86
C ARG A 18 -15.94 30.52 44.77
N THR A 19 -16.46 31.39 43.90
CA THR A 19 -17.85 31.28 43.44
C THR A 19 -17.88 31.29 41.92
N ARG A 20 -18.48 30.22 41.40
CA ARG A 20 -18.72 29.90 40.00
C ARG A 20 -19.69 30.91 39.39
N TYR A 21 -19.44 31.34 38.15
CA TYR A 21 -20.48 31.62 37.17
C TYR A 21 -20.04 31.02 35.84
N ALA A 22 -20.58 29.85 35.52
CA ALA A 22 -20.49 29.19 34.24
C ALA A 22 -21.92 29.06 33.70
N ALA A 23 -22.26 29.90 32.72
CA ALA A 23 -23.41 29.71 31.84
C ALA A 23 -23.18 30.55 30.58
N GLY A 24 -22.63 29.92 29.54
CA GLY A 24 -22.37 30.57 28.25
C GLY A 24 -21.58 29.72 27.24
N GLY A 25 -21.52 28.39 27.43
CA GLY A 25 -20.65 27.50 26.65
C GLY A 25 -21.36 26.51 25.72
N SER A 26 -22.69 26.44 25.71
CA SER A 26 -23.43 25.39 24.98
C SER A 26 -23.82 25.74 23.55
N GLU A 27 -23.92 27.03 23.19
CA GLU A 27 -24.38 27.43 21.85
C GLU A 27 -23.24 27.48 20.82
N SER A 28 -22.03 27.87 21.23
CA SER A 28 -20.85 27.91 20.34
C SER A 28 -20.35 26.52 19.91
N ALA A 29 -20.51 25.51 20.79
CA ALA A 29 -20.15 24.12 20.47
C ALA A 29 -21.12 23.47 19.46
N ALA A 30 -22.41 23.86 19.49
CA ALA A 30 -23.42 23.37 18.54
C ALA A 30 -23.22 23.96 17.14
N ALA A 31 -22.85 25.24 17.03
CA ALA A 31 -22.54 25.88 15.76
C ALA A 31 -21.26 25.32 15.10
N GLY A 32 -20.24 24.97 15.91
CA GLY A 32 -19.02 24.31 15.44
C GLY A 32 -19.24 22.88 14.91
N GLN A 33 -20.21 22.14 15.48
CA GLN A 33 -20.60 20.81 14.98
C GLN A 33 -21.50 20.86 13.73
N ALA A 34 -22.34 21.87 13.60
CA ALA A 34 -23.18 22.05 12.41
C ALA A 34 -22.35 22.39 11.15
N GLY A 35 -21.30 23.22 11.29
CA GLY A 35 -20.36 23.53 10.21
C GLY A 35 -19.48 22.36 9.77
N GLN A 36 -19.21 21.40 10.67
CA GLN A 36 -18.45 20.17 10.35
C GLN A 36 -19.32 19.06 9.74
N ARG A 37 -20.63 19.06 9.97
CA ARG A 37 -21.57 18.13 9.32
C ARG A 37 -21.96 18.55 7.89
N ALA A 38 -21.84 19.83 7.55
CA ALA A 38 -22.23 20.36 6.24
C ALA A 38 -21.15 20.27 5.14
N SER A 39 -19.92 19.84 5.45
CA SER A 39 -18.83 19.69 4.47
C SER A 39 -18.57 18.22 4.04
N GLY A 40 -19.42 17.28 4.48
CA GLY A 40 -19.29 15.85 4.18
C GLY A 40 -20.49 15.31 3.41
N GLY A 41 -20.67 15.74 2.16
CA GLY A 41 -21.60 15.07 1.25
C GLY A 41 -21.19 13.60 1.06
N PRO A 42 -22.10 12.62 1.21
CA PRO A 42 -21.79 11.22 0.98
C PRO A 42 -21.57 11.01 -0.53
N GLY A 43 -20.32 10.83 -0.96
CA GLY A 43 -20.07 10.33 -2.31
C GLY A 43 -18.70 10.56 -2.93
N HIS A 44 -17.95 11.60 -2.55
CA HIS A 44 -16.76 11.98 -3.33
C HIS A 44 -15.41 11.81 -2.62
N SER A 45 -15.37 11.83 -1.28
CA SER A 45 -14.10 11.74 -0.51
C SER A 45 -13.55 10.31 -0.38
N ASP A 46 -14.39 9.29 -0.51
CA ASP A 46 -14.01 7.89 -0.26
C ASP A 46 -13.40 7.21 -1.50
N ILE A 47 -13.69 7.71 -2.70
CA ILE A 47 -13.29 7.09 -3.97
C ILE A 47 -11.84 7.45 -4.35
N SER A 48 -11.47 8.73 -4.19
CA SER A 48 -10.13 9.27 -4.50
C SER A 48 -9.27 9.52 -3.26
N GLY A 49 -9.79 9.16 -2.08
CA GLY A 49 -9.11 9.38 -0.81
C GLY A 49 -8.02 8.33 -0.49
N PRO A 50 -7.23 8.57 0.57
CA PRO A 50 -6.20 7.64 1.04
C PRO A 50 -6.72 6.23 1.38
N GLU A 51 -8.00 6.10 1.71
CA GLU A 51 -8.66 4.82 2.03
C GLU A 51 -9.00 4.01 0.77
N GLY A 52 -9.56 4.67 -0.26
CA GLY A 52 -9.81 4.04 -1.55
C GLY A 52 -8.53 3.52 -2.21
N ASN A 53 -7.46 4.33 -2.17
CA ASN A 53 -6.15 3.95 -2.68
C ASN A 53 -5.53 2.77 -1.92
N GLU A 54 -5.64 2.73 -0.59
CA GLU A 54 -5.14 1.61 0.21
C GLU A 54 -5.86 0.30 -0.14
N ARG A 55 -7.19 0.35 -0.29
CA ARG A 55 -7.99 -0.83 -0.65
C ARG A 55 -7.70 -1.31 -2.08
N LEU A 56 -7.55 -0.40 -3.05
CA LEU A 56 -7.12 -0.77 -4.40
C LEU A 56 -5.74 -1.45 -4.36
N THR A 57 -4.81 -0.89 -3.59
CA THR A 57 -3.46 -1.43 -3.39
C THR A 57 -3.50 -2.81 -2.73
N ALA A 58 -4.40 -3.02 -1.77
CA ALA A 58 -4.56 -4.28 -1.07
C ALA A 58 -5.16 -5.37 -1.97
N VAL A 59 -6.28 -5.09 -2.65
CA VAL A 59 -6.93 -6.05 -3.56
C VAL A 59 -6.01 -6.42 -4.72
N THR A 60 -5.36 -5.44 -5.33
CA THR A 60 -4.36 -5.70 -6.40
C THR A 60 -3.16 -6.48 -5.86
N GLY A 61 -2.72 -6.19 -4.63
CA GLY A 61 -1.66 -6.94 -3.97
C GLY A 61 -2.02 -8.41 -3.72
N ALA A 62 -3.25 -8.70 -3.31
CA ALA A 62 -3.73 -10.07 -3.13
C ALA A 62 -3.81 -10.81 -4.47
N ALA A 63 -4.32 -10.17 -5.52
CA ALA A 63 -4.34 -10.75 -6.87
C ALA A 63 -2.92 -11.05 -7.39
N LEU A 64 -1.99 -10.11 -7.20
CA LEU A 64 -0.58 -10.32 -7.54
C LEU A 64 0.05 -11.48 -6.77
N LEU A 65 -0.25 -11.63 -5.47
CA LEU A 65 0.28 -12.74 -4.67
C LEU A 65 -0.17 -14.10 -5.23
N VAL A 66 -1.43 -14.22 -5.65
CA VAL A 66 -1.95 -15.43 -6.30
C VAL A 66 -1.25 -15.69 -7.63
N LEU A 67 -1.10 -14.66 -8.47
CA LEU A 67 -0.42 -14.80 -9.77
C LEU A 67 1.07 -15.12 -9.61
N PHE A 68 1.77 -14.52 -8.65
CA PHE A 68 3.16 -14.86 -8.33
C PHE A 68 3.30 -16.29 -7.81
N ALA A 69 2.34 -16.79 -7.02
CA ALA A 69 2.33 -18.18 -6.60
C ALA A 69 2.13 -19.12 -7.79
N ALA A 70 1.18 -18.81 -8.68
CA ALA A 70 0.97 -19.58 -9.91
C ALA A 70 2.22 -19.58 -10.82
N GLU A 71 2.85 -18.41 -11.01
CA GLU A 71 4.10 -18.27 -11.74
C GLU A 71 5.23 -19.08 -11.09
N GLY A 72 5.35 -19.04 -9.76
CA GLY A 72 6.34 -19.82 -9.01
C GLY A 72 6.16 -21.33 -9.19
N LEU A 73 4.92 -21.83 -9.32
CA LEU A 73 4.66 -23.23 -9.61
C LEU A 73 5.16 -23.64 -11.00
N THR A 74 5.12 -22.75 -11.99
CA THR A 74 5.66 -23.04 -13.33
C THR A 74 7.17 -23.32 -13.30
N ILE A 75 7.89 -22.70 -12.37
CA ILE A 75 9.35 -22.85 -12.21
C ILE A 75 9.73 -24.28 -11.79
N LEU A 76 8.88 -24.96 -11.03
CA LEU A 76 9.12 -26.35 -10.57
C LEU A 76 9.26 -27.34 -11.75
N SER A 77 8.70 -27.01 -12.91
CA SER A 77 8.85 -27.81 -14.13
C SER A 77 8.91 -26.91 -15.36
N LEU A 78 9.88 -26.00 -15.37
CA LEU A 78 9.99 -24.96 -16.40
C LEU A 78 10.03 -25.52 -17.82
N SER A 79 10.68 -26.67 -18.06
CA SER A 79 10.74 -27.28 -19.39
C SER A 79 9.38 -27.72 -19.95
N ARG A 80 8.44 -28.11 -19.08
CA ARG A 80 7.08 -28.53 -19.46
C ARG A 80 6.08 -27.38 -19.39
N LEU A 81 6.30 -26.43 -18.48
CA LEU A 81 5.39 -25.34 -18.17
C LEU A 81 5.87 -23.99 -18.73
N LEU A 82 6.84 -23.99 -19.66
CA LEU A 82 7.39 -22.76 -20.22
C LEU A 82 6.33 -21.87 -20.87
N TYR A 83 5.39 -22.49 -21.60
CA TYR A 83 4.25 -21.78 -22.19
C TYR A 83 3.45 -21.02 -21.11
N TRP A 84 3.15 -21.68 -19.99
CA TRP A 84 2.40 -21.08 -18.88
C TRP A 84 3.20 -20.01 -18.16
N HIS A 85 4.51 -20.20 -17.99
CA HIS A 85 5.41 -19.18 -17.44
C HIS A 85 5.38 -17.90 -18.27
N TYR A 86 5.45 -18.02 -19.61
CA TYR A 86 5.33 -16.85 -20.48
C TYR A 86 3.96 -16.20 -20.35
N LEU A 87 2.89 -16.99 -20.45
CA LEU A 87 1.52 -16.48 -20.41
C LEU A 87 1.23 -15.74 -19.10
N ILE A 88 1.54 -16.34 -17.97
CA ILE A 88 1.30 -15.77 -16.63
C ILE A 88 2.27 -14.60 -16.39
N GLY A 89 3.54 -14.73 -16.79
CA GLY A 89 4.55 -13.66 -16.77
C GLY A 89 4.09 -12.38 -17.47
N PHE A 90 3.58 -12.49 -18.70
CA PHE A 90 2.99 -11.34 -19.41
C PHE A 90 1.68 -10.86 -18.76
N ALA A 91 0.86 -11.79 -18.24
CA ALA A 91 -0.37 -11.42 -17.54
C ALA A 91 -0.14 -10.62 -16.25
N LEU A 92 1.01 -10.79 -15.60
CA LEU A 92 1.41 -10.01 -14.42
C LEU A 92 1.62 -8.52 -14.71
N VAL A 93 1.95 -8.13 -15.95
CA VAL A 93 2.27 -6.74 -16.31
C VAL A 93 1.14 -5.78 -15.92
N GLY A 94 -0.10 -6.12 -16.27
CA GLY A 94 -1.28 -5.29 -15.97
C GLY A 94 -1.48 -5.00 -14.49
N PRO A 95 -1.65 -6.01 -13.61
CA PRO A 95 -1.80 -5.79 -12.17
C PRO A 95 -0.55 -5.21 -11.51
N ILE A 96 0.66 -5.47 -12.03
CA ILE A 96 1.90 -4.79 -11.58
C ILE A 96 1.76 -3.29 -11.83
N CYS A 97 1.39 -2.86 -13.04
CA CYS A 97 1.16 -1.44 -13.34
C CYS A 97 0.13 -0.82 -12.40
N VAL A 98 -1.00 -1.48 -12.14
CA VAL A 98 -2.01 -0.99 -11.19
C VAL A 98 -1.41 -0.81 -9.78
N LYS A 99 -0.64 -1.80 -9.31
CA LYS A 99 0.00 -1.74 -7.99
C LYS A 99 1.01 -0.60 -7.91
N LEU A 100 1.90 -0.46 -8.89
CA LEU A 100 2.92 0.59 -8.94
C LEU A 100 2.29 1.98 -9.03
N THR A 101 1.33 2.19 -9.91
CA THR A 101 0.65 3.47 -10.05
C THR A 101 -0.08 3.84 -8.76
N SER A 102 -0.76 2.90 -8.12
CA SER A 102 -1.46 3.15 -6.86
C SER A 102 -0.51 3.52 -5.72
N THR A 103 0.64 2.85 -5.59
CA THR A 103 1.62 3.14 -4.53
C THR A 103 2.38 4.44 -4.80
N LEU A 104 2.76 4.70 -6.06
CA LEU A 104 3.39 5.95 -6.48
C LEU A 104 2.44 7.14 -6.33
N TYR A 105 1.14 6.96 -6.60
CA TYR A 105 0.14 7.99 -6.37
C TYR A 105 0.07 8.36 -4.88
N ARG A 106 0.03 7.38 -3.98
CA ARG A 106 0.05 7.65 -2.53
C ARG A 106 1.32 8.39 -2.12
N PHE A 107 2.47 7.94 -2.63
CA PHE A 107 3.77 8.57 -2.37
C PHE A 107 3.77 10.03 -2.83
N SER A 108 3.40 10.29 -4.10
CA SER A 108 3.39 11.64 -4.67
C SER A 108 2.43 12.55 -3.91
N ARG A 109 1.21 12.11 -3.58
CA ARG A 109 0.24 12.91 -2.82
C ARG A 109 0.72 13.24 -1.42
N TYR A 110 1.46 12.33 -0.77
CA TYR A 110 2.06 12.61 0.54
C TYR A 110 3.13 13.70 0.45
N TYR A 111 4.09 13.56 -0.48
CA TYR A 111 5.22 14.49 -0.61
C TYR A 111 4.84 15.83 -1.25
N THR A 112 3.79 15.87 -2.07
CA THR A 112 3.21 17.12 -2.61
C THR A 112 2.28 17.84 -1.62
N GLY A 113 2.17 17.34 -0.38
CA GLY A 113 1.52 18.08 0.68
C GLY A 113 0.01 17.86 0.84
N SER A 114 -0.59 16.88 0.18
CA SER A 114 -2.04 16.66 0.25
C SER A 114 -2.51 16.46 1.71
N PRO A 115 -3.42 17.32 2.24
CA PRO A 115 -3.82 17.27 3.64
C PRO A 115 -4.40 15.91 4.05
N ALA A 116 -5.20 15.28 3.19
CA ALA A 116 -5.79 13.97 3.45
C ALA A 116 -4.73 12.86 3.59
N TYR A 117 -3.71 12.85 2.72
CA TYR A 117 -2.64 11.86 2.75
C TYR A 117 -1.64 12.11 3.89
N ARG A 118 -1.37 13.37 4.23
CA ARG A 118 -0.51 13.73 5.37
C ARG A 118 -1.13 13.36 6.71
N ARG A 119 -2.45 13.54 6.88
CA ARG A 119 -3.17 13.11 8.09
C ARG A 119 -3.12 11.61 8.33
N LYS A 120 -3.05 10.81 7.25
CA LYS A 120 -2.87 9.34 7.34
C LYS A 120 -1.45 8.94 7.78
N GLY A 121 -0.52 9.90 7.81
CA GLY A 121 0.83 9.72 8.30
C GLY A 121 1.82 9.26 7.22
N PRO A 122 3.13 9.31 7.56
CA PRO A 122 4.20 8.94 6.66
C PRO A 122 4.09 7.49 6.13
N PRO A 123 4.55 7.23 4.88
CA PRO A 123 4.86 5.87 4.45
C PRO A 123 5.82 5.22 5.45
N GLN A 124 5.59 3.96 5.80
CA GLN A 124 6.34 3.32 6.88
C GLN A 124 7.84 3.27 6.58
N PRO A 125 8.73 3.59 7.54
CA PRO A 125 10.16 3.80 7.28
C PRO A 125 10.84 2.60 6.61
N LEU A 126 10.60 1.37 7.09
CA LEU A 126 11.16 0.15 6.50
C LEU A 126 10.70 -0.04 5.03
N LEU A 127 9.45 0.30 4.75
CA LEU A 127 8.88 0.24 3.40
C LEU A 127 9.39 1.36 2.48
N ARG A 128 10.04 2.42 3.00
CA ARG A 128 10.63 3.47 2.17
C ARG A 128 11.91 3.04 1.48
N VAL A 129 12.62 2.07 2.05
CA VAL A 129 13.84 1.51 1.42
C VAL A 129 13.48 0.20 0.70
N LEU A 130 12.73 -0.67 1.37
CA LEU A 130 12.33 -1.96 0.79
C LEU A 130 11.39 -1.78 -0.42
N GLY A 131 10.49 -0.80 -0.38
CA GLY A 131 9.53 -0.53 -1.46
C GLY A 131 10.22 -0.24 -2.80
N PRO A 132 11.11 0.78 -2.89
CA PRO A 132 11.88 1.03 -4.10
C PRO A 132 12.71 -0.18 -4.56
N PHE A 133 13.33 -0.91 -3.64
CA PHE A 133 14.12 -2.09 -3.99
C PHE A 133 13.27 -3.20 -4.63
N VAL A 134 12.09 -3.48 -4.06
CA VAL A 134 11.11 -4.42 -4.63
C VAL A 134 10.63 -3.95 -6.00
N VAL A 135 10.36 -2.64 -6.17
CA VAL A 135 9.96 -2.07 -7.46
C VAL A 135 11.04 -2.28 -8.51
N LEU A 136 12.29 -1.92 -8.21
CA LEU A 136 13.42 -2.04 -9.13
C LEU A 136 13.66 -3.50 -9.54
N THR A 137 13.69 -4.41 -8.57
CA THR A 137 13.86 -5.86 -8.86
C THR A 137 12.67 -6.45 -9.61
N THR A 138 11.44 -5.98 -9.37
CA THR A 138 10.25 -6.38 -10.14
C THR A 138 10.35 -5.91 -11.60
N LEU A 139 10.77 -4.66 -11.82
CA LEU A 139 10.99 -4.13 -13.16
C LEU A 139 12.12 -4.86 -13.88
N ALA A 140 13.18 -5.25 -13.16
CA ALA A 140 14.29 -6.00 -13.72
C ALA A 140 13.87 -7.42 -14.16
N VAL A 141 13.19 -8.19 -13.31
CA VAL A 141 12.74 -9.54 -13.67
C VAL A 141 11.69 -9.49 -14.78
N MET A 142 10.77 -8.53 -14.73
CA MET A 142 9.75 -8.38 -15.76
C MET A 142 10.34 -7.91 -17.09
N GLY A 143 11.20 -6.89 -17.08
CA GLY A 143 11.86 -6.38 -18.28
C GLY A 143 12.73 -7.42 -18.97
N THR A 144 13.54 -8.16 -18.19
CA THR A 144 14.34 -9.25 -18.74
C THR A 144 13.50 -10.41 -19.24
N GLY A 145 12.38 -10.73 -18.59
CA GLY A 145 11.43 -11.77 -19.04
C GLY A 145 10.73 -11.39 -20.36
N ILE A 146 10.29 -10.14 -20.47
CA ILE A 146 9.70 -9.59 -21.71
C ILE A 146 10.74 -9.65 -22.85
N LEU A 147 11.97 -9.21 -22.61
CA LEU A 147 13.05 -9.26 -23.60
C LEU A 147 13.35 -10.71 -24.01
N LEU A 148 13.36 -11.67 -23.08
CA LEU A 148 13.52 -13.10 -23.41
C LEU A 148 12.39 -13.59 -24.31
N GLY A 149 11.17 -13.11 -24.10
CA GLY A 149 10.05 -13.42 -24.97
C GLY A 149 10.23 -12.88 -26.39
N VAL A 150 10.65 -11.62 -26.51
CA VAL A 150 10.78 -10.95 -27.81
C VAL A 150 12.02 -11.43 -28.58
N ASP A 151 13.18 -11.42 -27.93
CA ASP A 151 14.49 -11.61 -28.57
C ASP A 151 15.06 -13.02 -28.40
N GLY A 152 14.42 -13.87 -27.59
CA GLY A 152 14.94 -15.20 -27.25
C GLY A 152 16.20 -15.12 -26.36
N THR A 153 17.00 -16.19 -26.34
CA THR A 153 18.16 -16.31 -25.43
C THR A 153 19.48 -15.79 -26.01
N ALA A 154 19.48 -15.31 -27.26
CA ALA A 154 20.70 -14.91 -27.96
C ALA A 154 21.35 -13.61 -27.47
N PRO A 155 20.60 -12.55 -27.10
CA PRO A 155 21.20 -11.29 -26.68
C PRO A 155 22.04 -11.40 -25.39
N THR A 156 23.12 -10.63 -25.37
CA THR A 156 24.01 -10.48 -24.20
C THR A 156 24.05 -9.01 -23.79
N TYR A 157 23.85 -8.74 -22.51
CA TYR A 157 23.90 -7.39 -21.93
C TYR A 157 24.90 -7.38 -20.79
N PHE A 158 25.77 -6.36 -20.74
CA PHE A 158 26.81 -6.23 -19.70
C PHE A 158 27.71 -7.47 -19.57
N GLY A 159 27.96 -8.19 -20.68
CA GLY A 159 28.74 -9.43 -20.69
C GLY A 159 28.02 -10.67 -20.14
N LEU A 160 26.75 -10.55 -19.75
CA LEU A 160 25.91 -11.66 -19.27
C LEU A 160 24.83 -11.98 -20.30
N SER A 161 24.55 -13.28 -20.50
CA SER A 161 23.42 -13.68 -21.33
C SER A 161 22.12 -13.15 -20.70
N LEU A 162 21.16 -12.76 -21.53
CA LEU A 162 19.88 -12.24 -21.06
C LEU A 162 19.16 -13.24 -20.12
N LEU A 163 19.31 -14.55 -20.39
CA LEU A 163 18.80 -15.62 -19.51
C LEU A 163 19.46 -15.61 -18.13
N MET A 164 20.77 -15.36 -18.06
CA MET A 164 21.47 -15.24 -16.78
C MET A 164 20.99 -14.00 -16.02
N LEU A 165 20.81 -12.87 -16.71
CA LEU A 165 20.31 -11.64 -16.10
C LEU A 165 18.89 -11.81 -15.54
N HIS A 166 18.03 -12.55 -16.25
CA HIS A 166 16.70 -12.90 -15.76
C HIS A 166 16.75 -13.76 -14.49
N LYS A 167 17.62 -14.78 -14.45
CA LYS A 167 17.79 -15.63 -13.25
C LYS A 167 18.31 -14.84 -12.05
N LEU A 168 19.31 -13.98 -12.26
CA LEU A 168 19.89 -13.15 -11.19
C LEU A 168 18.88 -12.14 -10.66
N SER A 169 18.16 -11.46 -11.56
CA SER A 169 17.09 -10.53 -11.17
C SER A 169 15.95 -11.25 -10.45
N PHE A 170 15.56 -12.45 -10.89
CA PHE A 170 14.60 -13.31 -10.18
C PHE A 170 15.06 -13.64 -8.76
N LEU A 171 16.33 -14.03 -8.57
CA LEU A 171 16.84 -14.36 -7.23
C LEU A 171 16.81 -13.14 -6.28
N ALA A 172 17.28 -11.99 -6.77
CA ALA A 172 17.23 -10.73 -6.02
C ALA A 172 15.80 -10.32 -5.69
N TRP A 173 14.89 -10.44 -6.67
CA TRP A 173 13.47 -10.17 -6.51
C TRP A 173 12.82 -11.12 -5.51
N ALA A 174 13.08 -12.42 -5.58
CA ALA A 174 12.48 -13.42 -4.70
C ALA A 174 12.88 -13.17 -3.24
N ALA A 175 14.14 -12.84 -2.99
CA ALA A 175 14.62 -12.45 -1.66
C ALA A 175 13.90 -11.17 -1.17
N ALA A 176 13.87 -10.11 -1.99
CA ALA A 176 13.22 -8.85 -1.65
C ALA A 176 11.71 -9.01 -1.40
N MET A 177 11.03 -9.76 -2.26
CA MET A 177 9.60 -10.01 -2.21
C MET A 177 9.22 -10.86 -1.00
N THR A 178 10.03 -11.87 -0.65
CA THR A 178 9.83 -12.68 0.56
C THR A 178 9.88 -11.80 1.80
N VAL A 179 10.92 -10.97 1.93
CA VAL A 179 11.04 -10.01 3.05
C VAL A 179 9.85 -9.03 3.06
N HIS A 180 9.45 -8.53 1.90
CA HIS A 180 8.32 -7.61 1.75
C HIS A 180 6.98 -8.22 2.22
N VAL A 181 6.68 -9.44 1.77
CA VAL A 181 5.45 -10.15 2.13
C VAL A 181 5.45 -10.51 3.62
N LEU A 182 6.56 -11.02 4.16
CA LEU A 182 6.67 -11.35 5.59
C LEU A 182 6.52 -10.10 6.47
N ALA A 183 7.15 -8.98 6.10
CA ALA A 183 7.02 -7.71 6.81
C ALA A 183 5.56 -7.21 6.81
N TYR A 184 4.80 -7.47 5.75
CA TYR A 184 3.39 -7.14 5.69
C TYR A 184 2.54 -8.09 6.55
N LEU A 185 2.69 -9.41 6.36
CA LEU A 185 1.92 -10.46 7.04
C LEU A 185 2.11 -10.45 8.56
N TRP A 186 3.33 -10.32 9.07
CA TRP A 186 3.59 -10.24 10.51
C TRP A 186 2.95 -9.02 11.18
N ARG A 187 2.56 -8.02 10.40
CA ARG A 187 1.97 -6.77 10.90
C ARG A 187 0.45 -6.76 10.83
N VAL A 188 -0.16 -7.63 10.03
CA VAL A 188 -1.63 -7.74 9.85
C VAL A 188 -2.37 -8.12 11.15
N PRO A 189 -1.92 -9.08 11.99
CA PRO A 189 -2.65 -9.47 13.19
C PRO A 189 -2.85 -8.34 14.21
N ARG A 190 -1.93 -7.35 14.26
CA ARG A 190 -2.06 -6.18 15.15
C ARG A 190 -3.10 -5.14 14.68
N LEU A 191 -3.55 -5.22 13.43
CA LEU A 191 -4.44 -4.25 12.80
C LEU A 191 -5.88 -4.79 12.60
N ILE A 192 -6.04 -6.11 12.47
CA ILE A 192 -7.36 -6.76 12.30
C ILE A 192 -8.32 -6.46 13.47
N GLY A 193 -7.80 -6.25 14.68
CA GLY A 193 -8.63 -5.95 15.87
C GLY A 193 -9.42 -4.64 15.77
N SER A 194 -9.05 -3.70 14.91
CA SER A 194 -9.70 -2.38 14.79
C SER A 194 -10.61 -2.21 13.55
N ASP A 195 -10.47 -3.05 12.53
CA ASP A 195 -11.09 -2.83 11.20
C ASP A 195 -12.43 -3.54 10.99
N LEU A 196 -12.75 -4.58 11.77
CA LEU A 196 -14.03 -5.30 11.70
C LEU A 196 -15.26 -4.42 11.99
N ALA A 197 -15.08 -3.23 12.58
CA ALA A 197 -16.16 -2.33 12.97
C ALA A 197 -16.68 -1.37 11.87
N ARG A 198 -16.06 -1.28 10.66
CA ARG A 198 -16.33 -0.20 9.68
C ARG A 198 -16.70 -0.66 8.25
N ALA A 199 -17.26 -1.86 8.09
CA ALA A 199 -17.48 -2.46 6.77
C ALA A 199 -18.79 -2.05 6.08
N ALA A 200 -18.88 -0.81 5.62
CA ALA A 200 -19.72 -0.42 4.47
C ALA A 200 -19.10 0.83 3.82
N THR A 201 -18.61 0.74 2.58
CA THR A 201 -17.96 1.89 1.93
C THR A 201 -18.32 2.02 0.46
N ALA A 202 -18.61 3.26 0.06
CA ALA A 202 -18.75 3.71 -1.32
C ALA A 202 -17.48 3.41 -2.17
N GLY A 203 -17.62 3.43 -3.50
CA GLY A 203 -16.49 3.25 -4.43
C GLY A 203 -15.98 1.82 -4.60
N ARG A 204 -16.71 0.80 -4.13
CA ARG A 204 -16.37 -0.62 -4.32
C ARG A 204 -16.32 -1.00 -5.81
N GLY A 205 -17.30 -0.56 -6.59
CA GLY A 205 -17.42 -0.85 -8.02
C GLY A 205 -16.17 -0.42 -8.81
N LEU A 206 -15.81 0.86 -8.75
CA LEU A 206 -14.65 1.40 -9.49
C LEU A 206 -13.33 0.68 -9.14
N ARG A 207 -13.10 0.36 -7.86
CA ARG A 207 -11.89 -0.35 -7.42
C ARG A 207 -11.81 -1.74 -8.03
N TRP A 208 -12.91 -2.49 -8.00
CA TRP A 208 -13.00 -3.77 -8.68
C TRP A 208 -12.83 -3.62 -10.18
N SER A 209 -13.43 -2.60 -10.81
CA SER A 209 -13.23 -2.32 -12.23
C SER A 209 -11.78 -2.08 -12.57
N VAL A 210 -11.03 -1.25 -11.83
CA VAL A 210 -9.60 -1.00 -12.10
C VAL A 210 -8.77 -2.27 -11.94
N THR A 211 -9.00 -3.06 -10.88
CA THR A 211 -8.28 -4.32 -10.70
C THR A 211 -8.64 -5.34 -11.80
N VAL A 212 -9.92 -5.50 -12.12
CA VAL A 212 -10.40 -6.42 -13.17
C VAL A 212 -9.90 -5.97 -14.55
N LEU A 213 -9.89 -4.67 -14.85
CA LEU A 213 -9.32 -4.13 -16.09
C LEU A 213 -7.81 -4.34 -16.15
N GLY A 214 -7.10 -4.15 -15.03
CA GLY A 214 -5.67 -4.45 -14.95
C GLY A 214 -5.38 -5.93 -15.18
N LEU A 215 -6.16 -6.82 -14.55
CA LEU A 215 -6.05 -8.27 -14.74
C LEU A 215 -6.43 -8.68 -16.17
N GLY A 216 -7.56 -8.21 -16.68
CA GLY A 216 -8.04 -8.50 -18.02
C GLY A 216 -7.10 -7.98 -19.10
N GLY A 217 -6.57 -6.77 -18.93
CA GLY A 217 -5.55 -6.20 -19.82
C GLY A 217 -4.24 -6.99 -19.78
N GLY A 218 -3.82 -7.44 -18.60
CA GLY A 218 -2.69 -8.36 -18.46
C GLY A 218 -2.94 -9.68 -19.18
N VAL A 219 -4.07 -10.34 -18.93
CA VAL A 219 -4.42 -11.61 -19.59
C VAL A 219 -4.49 -11.45 -21.10
N ALA A 220 -5.10 -10.37 -21.60
CA ALA A 220 -5.14 -10.06 -23.03
C ALA A 220 -3.74 -9.89 -23.61
N LEU A 221 -2.84 -9.19 -22.91
CA LEU A 221 -1.43 -9.07 -23.28
C LEU A 221 -0.74 -10.44 -23.32
N GLY A 222 -0.94 -11.27 -22.29
CA GLY A 222 -0.38 -12.61 -22.24
C GLY A 222 -0.84 -13.48 -23.42
N LEU A 223 -2.13 -13.44 -23.75
CA LEU A 223 -2.67 -14.18 -24.89
C LEU A 223 -2.12 -13.66 -26.22
N ALA A 224 -2.04 -12.34 -26.39
CA ALA A 224 -1.47 -11.71 -27.59
C ALA A 224 0.02 -12.07 -27.77
N CYS A 225 0.77 -12.10 -26.67
CA CYS A 225 2.19 -12.43 -26.64
C CYS A 225 2.47 -13.93 -26.53
N ALA A 226 1.45 -14.79 -26.43
CA ALA A 226 1.66 -16.22 -26.21
C ALA A 226 2.54 -16.83 -27.30
N HIS A 227 2.36 -16.43 -28.56
CA HIS A 227 3.15 -16.89 -29.71
C HIS A 227 4.68 -16.67 -29.55
N LEU A 228 5.11 -15.73 -28.71
CA LEU A 228 6.53 -15.48 -28.43
C LEU A 228 7.23 -16.68 -27.77
N TYR A 229 6.48 -17.61 -27.17
CA TYR A 229 7.06 -18.87 -26.66
C TYR A 229 7.81 -19.64 -27.75
N ALA A 230 7.39 -19.53 -29.02
CA ALA A 230 8.04 -20.21 -30.13
C ALA A 230 9.48 -19.72 -30.37
N ASN A 231 9.79 -18.49 -29.96
CA ASN A 231 11.15 -17.92 -30.05
C ASN A 231 12.16 -18.72 -29.23
N TRP A 232 11.70 -19.38 -28.18
CA TRP A 232 12.54 -20.25 -27.36
C TRP A 232 13.07 -21.48 -28.13
N HIS A 233 12.29 -21.95 -29.10
CA HIS A 233 12.60 -23.16 -29.87
C HIS A 233 13.37 -22.88 -31.17
N ARG A 234 13.43 -21.62 -31.62
CA ARG A 234 14.21 -21.22 -32.79
C ARG A 234 15.70 -21.24 -32.41
N ARG A 235 16.35 -22.37 -32.69
CA ARG A 235 17.80 -22.58 -32.67
C ARG A 235 18.25 -23.00 -34.05
#